data_AF-A0A3C0HL51-F1
#
_entry.id   AF-A0A3C0HL51-F1
#
_cell.length_a   1.000
_cell.length_b   1.000
_cell.length_c   1.000
_cell.angle_alpha   90.00
_cell.angle_beta   90.00
_cell.angle_gamma   90.00
#
_symmetry.space_group_name_H-M   'P 1'
#
loop_
_entity.id
_entity.type
_entity.pdbx_description
1 polymer ?
#
loop_
_entity_poly.entity_id
_entity_poly.type
_entity_poly.pdbx_seq_one_letter_code
_entity_poly.pdbx_strand_id
1 'polypeptide(L)' 'EFTIRELAQIVLEVTGSSSVIEHRPLPTEDPTQRQPDITRARDLLDWEPQVQLREGVERTVAYFRSIV' A
#
# COMPACT_ATOMS: atom_id res chain seq x y z
N GLU A 1 -0.81 11.21 -2.02
CA GLU A 1 -1.28 10.67 -0.74
C GLU A 1 -2.36 9.64 -1.04
N PHE A 2 -2.49 8.60 -0.21
CA PHE A 2 -3.51 7.55 -0.36
C PHE A 2 -4.07 7.20 1.00
N THR A 3 -5.36 6.94 1.07
CA THR A 3 -6.05 6.45 2.27
C THR A 3 -5.96 4.92 2.35
N ILE A 4 -6.12 4.38 3.56
CA ILE A 4 -6.25 2.92 3.75
C ILE A 4 -7.45 2.34 2.99
N ARG A 5 -8.52 3.13 2.82
CA ARG A 5 -9.70 2.71 2.04
C ARG A 5 -9.38 2.53 0.56
N GLU A 6 -8.64 3.47 -0.04
CA GLU A 6 -8.21 3.36 -1.44
C GLU A 6 -7.27 2.17 -1.65
N LEU A 7 -6.34 1.93 -0.71
CA LEU A 7 -5.49 0.74 -0.74
C LEU A 7 -6.32 -0.54 -0.69
N ALA A 8 -7.29 -0.64 0.24
CA ALA A 8 -8.17 -1.80 0.35
C ALA A 8 -8.96 -2.04 -0.95
N GLN A 9 -9.44 -0.97 -1.59
CA GLN A 9 -10.16 -1.05 -2.85
C GLN A 9 -9.26 -1.56 -4.00
N ILE A 10 -8.03 -1.06 -4.12
CA ILE A 10 -7.05 -1.55 -5.11
C ILE A 10 -6.78 -3.04 -4.90
N VAL A 11 -6.62 -3.48 -3.66
CA VAL A 11 -6.39 -4.90 -3.35
C VAL A 11 -7.56 -5.76 -3.81
N LEU A 12 -8.81 -5.37 -3.54
CA LEU A 12 -10.00 -6.11 -4.01
C LEU A 12 -10.04 -6.20 -5.54
N GLU A 13 -9.79 -5.09 -6.23
CA GLU A 13 -9.80 -5.05 -7.70
C GLU A 13 -8.73 -5.94 -8.32
N VAL A 14 -7.50 -5.87 -7.82
CA VAL A 14 -6.36 -6.64 -8.36
C VAL A 14 -6.51 -8.13 -8.06
N THR A 15 -7.03 -8.47 -6.88
CA THR A 15 -7.23 -9.87 -6.48
C THR A 15 -8.46 -10.50 -7.12
N GLY A 16 -9.49 -9.70 -7.43
CA GLY A 16 -10.82 -10.19 -7.80
C GLY A 16 -11.58 -10.81 -6.63
N SER A 17 -11.19 -10.49 -5.39
CA SER A 17 -11.77 -11.08 -4.18
C SER A 17 -13.20 -10.61 -3.92
N SER A 18 -14.03 -11.49 -3.36
CA SER A 18 -15.37 -11.16 -2.85
C SER A 18 -15.37 -10.67 -1.39
N SER A 19 -14.19 -10.40 -0.81
CA SER A 19 -14.08 -9.85 0.55
C SER A 19 -14.75 -8.48 0.67
N VAL A 20 -15.29 -8.17 1.85
CA VAL A 20 -15.98 -6.91 2.14
C VAL A 20 -15.06 -5.99 2.95
N ILE A 21 -15.10 -4.69 2.66
CA ILE A 21 -14.41 -3.68 3.47
C ILE A 21 -15.28 -3.34 4.69
N GLU A 22 -14.79 -3.67 5.88
CA GLU A 22 -15.43 -3.32 7.15
C GLU A 22 -14.68 -2.20 7.88
N HIS A 23 -15.42 -1.30 8.53
CA HIS A 23 -14.83 -0.25 9.36
C HIS A 23 -14.79 -0.70 10.82
N ARG A 24 -13.63 -0.52 11.45
CA ARG A 24 -13.40 -0.81 12.87
C ARG A 24 -12.81 0.43 13.56
N PRO A 25 -12.94 0.56 14.89
CA PRO A 25 -12.27 1.63 15.62
C PRO A 25 -10.75 1.60 15.36
N LEU A 26 -10.15 2.78 15.22
CA LEU A 26 -8.70 2.92 15.10
C LEU A 26 -8.04 2.43 16.40
N PRO A 27 -7.05 1.52 16.33
CA PRO A 27 -6.25 1.16 17.50
C PRO A 27 -5.56 2.38 18.09
N THR A 28 -5.46 2.47 19.42
CA THR A 28 -4.86 3.62 20.12
C THR A 28 -3.41 3.89 19.69
N GLU A 29 -2.66 2.83 19.39
CA GLU A 29 -1.24 2.92 19.00
C GLU A 29 -1.04 3.19 17.51
N ASP A 30 -2.11 3.25 16.70
CA ASP A 30 -2.00 3.47 15.27
C ASP A 30 -2.02 4.97 14.92
N PRO A 31 -0.96 5.52 14.29
CA PRO A 31 -0.97 6.86 13.76
C PRO A 31 -1.99 6.98 12.62
N THR A 32 -2.66 8.13 12.58
CA THR A 32 -3.66 8.49 11.56
C THR A 32 -3.02 8.76 10.19
N GLN A 33 -1.75 9.12 10.13
CA GLN A 33 -1.01 9.36 8.91
C GLN A 33 0.42 8.81 9.03
N ARG A 34 0.90 8.16 7.96
CA ARG A 34 2.28 7.68 7.83
C ARG A 34 2.85 8.13 6.49
N GLN A 35 3.63 9.20 6.51
CA GLN A 35 4.34 9.71 5.34
C GLN A 35 5.78 10.08 5.73
N PRO A 36 6.77 9.22 5.45
CA PRO A 36 8.15 9.55 5.73
C PRO A 36 8.62 10.70 4.81
N ASP A 37 9.32 11.67 5.39
CA ASP A 37 10.10 12.62 4.61
C ASP A 37 11.35 11.91 4.07
N ILE A 38 11.46 11.86 2.75
CA ILE A 38 12.55 11.19 2.04
C ILE A 38 13.57 12.17 1.45
N THR A 39 13.51 13.46 1.81
CA THR A 39 14.42 14.51 1.32
C THR A 39 15.89 14.10 1.46
N ARG A 40 16.28 13.59 2.63
CA ARG A 40 17.65 13.13 2.87
C ARG A 40 18.09 11.97 1.96
N ALA A 41 17.18 11.07 1.59
CA ALA A 41 17.51 9.96 0.69
C ALA A 41 17.68 10.46 -0.75
N ARG A 42 16.85 11.42 -1.18
CA ARG A 42 17.03 12.08 -2.49
C ARG A 42 18.36 12.83 -2.56
N ASP A 43 18.65 13.66 -1.57
CA ASP A 43 19.82 14.53 -1.59
C ASP A 43 21.15 13.77 -1.51
N LEU A 44 21.20 12.69 -0.71
CA LEU A 44 22.45 11.97 -0.44
C LEU A 44 22.65 10.75 -1.34
N LEU A 45 21.56 10.14 -1.83
CA LEU A 45 21.61 8.85 -2.52
C LEU A 45 21.05 8.92 -3.94
N ASP A 46 20.53 10.07 -4.38
CA ASP A 46 19.75 10.19 -5.62
C ASP A 46 18.62 9.14 -5.70
N TRP A 47 18.04 8.84 -4.53
CA TRP A 47 17.08 7.75 -4.39
C TRP A 47 15.66 8.30 -4.19
N GLU A 48 14.72 7.72 -4.93
CA GLU A 48 13.29 7.90 -4.70
C GLU A 48 12.48 6.68 -5.20
N PRO A 49 11.25 6.45 -4.68
CA PRO A 49 10.43 5.31 -5.09
C PRO A 49 10.02 5.42 -6.57
N GLN A 50 10.29 4.35 -7.33
CA GLN A 50 9.99 4.28 -8.77
C GLN A 50 8.72 3.47 -9.10
N VAL A 51 8.21 2.70 -8.14
CA VAL A 51 7.08 1.80 -8.33
C VAL A 51 5.82 2.47 -7.78
N GLN A 52 4.79 2.58 -8.62
CA GLN A 52 3.51 3.12 -8.19
C GLN A 52 2.77 2.11 -7.29
N LEU A 53 1.87 2.60 -6.43
CA LEU A 53 1.18 1.76 -5.46
C LEU A 53 0.45 0.58 -6.11
N ARG A 54 -0.37 0.82 -7.14
CA ARG A 54 -1.13 -0.23 -7.84
C ARG A 54 -0.19 -1.29 -8.43
N GLU A 55 0.86 -0.86 -9.12
CA GLU A 55 1.86 -1.76 -9.71
C GLU A 55 2.53 -2.63 -8.63
N GLY A 56 2.88 -2.04 -7.48
CA GLY A 56 3.42 -2.78 -6.34
C GLY A 56 2.45 -3.84 -5.82
N VAL A 57 1.15 -3.52 -5.72
CA VAL A 57 0.10 -4.45 -5.32
C VAL A 57 -0.06 -5.59 -6.34
N GLU A 58 -0.09 -5.28 -7.63
CA GLU A 58 -0.17 -6.28 -8.72
C GLU A 58 1.00 -7.27 -8.68
N ARG A 59 2.22 -6.77 -8.53
CA ARG A 59 3.44 -7.61 -8.38
C ARG A 59 3.35 -8.48 -7.12
N THR A 60 2.84 -7.94 -6.02
CA THR A 60 2.67 -8.67 -4.76
C THR A 60 1.64 -9.80 -4.91
N VAL A 61 0.49 -9.52 -5.53
CA VAL A 61 -0.55 -10.52 -5.80
C VAL A 61 -0.03 -11.61 -6.74
N ALA A 62 0.70 -11.24 -7.80
CA ALA A 62 1.32 -12.20 -8.71
C ALA A 62 2.31 -13.13 -8.00
N TYR A 63 3.14 -12.59 -7.10
CA TYR A 63 4.01 -13.39 -6.25
C TYR A 63 3.22 -14.41 -5.43
N PHE A 64 2.19 -13.98 -4.68
CA PHE A 64 1.40 -14.91 -3.86
C PHE A 64 0.66 -15.97 -4.68
N ARG A 65 0.18 -15.63 -5.88
CA ARG A 65 -0.42 -16.62 -6.81
C ARG A 65 0.58 -17.66 -7.33
N SER A 66 1.88 -17.41 -7.23
CA SER A 66 2.92 -18.35 -7.70
C SER A 66 3.39 -19.33 -6.63
N ILE A 67 3.14 -19.03 -5.35
CA ILE A 67 3.60 -19.83 -4.20
C ILE A 67 2.47 -20.51 -3.43
N VAL A 68 1.22 -20.26 -3.80
CA VAL A 68 0.00 -20.89 -3.29
C VAL A 68 -0.64 -21.68 -4.41
#